data_AF-A0A7S0BAR1-F1
#
_entry.id   AF-A0A7S0BAR1-F1
#
_cell.length_a   1.000
_cell.length_b   1.000
_cell.length_c   1.000
_cell.angle_alpha   90.00
_cell.angle_beta   90.00
_cell.angle_gamma   90.00
#
_symmetry.space_group_name_H-M   'P 1'
#
loop_
_entity.id
_entity.type
_entity.pdbx_description
1 polymer ?
#
loop_
_entity_poly.entity_id
_entity_poly.type
_entity_poly.pdbx_seq_one_letter_code
_entity_poly.pdbx_strand_id
1 'polypeptide(L)'
;APPAPERELRGCFVPWTAVTLGDGSRRALSELAAGSEVLSWDDSTWRPARARVLSVLRVQRNELVEVSLEHGTGRIVSTLDHPYWSHRQQGLVSMDPSATQSAYGLAASTMLSNETFSNETGDPLRGSVRRLVDGPPQELLTLCLDRFHWFFAHGVRVHNKGCFVP
;
A
#
# COMPACT_ATOMS: atom_id res chain seq x y z
N ALA A 1 2.30 22.13 -27.40
CA ALA A 1 1.40 21.59 -26.38
C ALA A 1 2.25 21.22 -25.16
N PRO A 2 1.82 21.50 -23.92
CA PRO A 2 2.48 20.92 -22.76
C PRO A 2 2.39 19.38 -22.85
N PRO A 3 3.36 18.63 -22.30
CA PRO A 3 3.21 17.19 -22.19
C PRO A 3 1.91 16.88 -21.42
N ALA A 4 1.21 15.82 -21.84
CA ALA A 4 0.09 15.28 -21.06
C ALA A 4 0.60 15.05 -19.63
N PRO A 5 -0.20 15.35 -18.59
CA PRO A 5 0.22 15.07 -17.23
C PRO A 5 0.60 13.58 -17.19
N GLU A 6 1.86 13.30 -16.86
CA GLU A 6 2.30 11.94 -16.56
C GLU A 6 1.22 11.37 -15.64
N ARG A 7 0.57 10.26 -16.01
CA ARG A 7 -0.46 9.65 -15.16
C ARG A 7 0.23 9.32 -13.85
N GLU A 8 0.11 10.20 -12.88
CA GLU A 8 0.93 10.14 -11.68
C GLU A 8 0.42 8.94 -10.89
N LEU A 9 1.20 7.88 -10.93
CA LEU A 9 1.11 6.79 -9.98
C LEU A 9 1.37 7.40 -8.61
N ARG A 10 0.31 7.65 -7.85
CA ARG A 10 0.41 8.51 -6.66
C ARG A 10 0.62 7.76 -5.36
N GLY A 11 0.62 6.43 -5.34
CA GLY A 11 0.52 5.68 -4.09
C GLY A 11 1.49 4.53 -4.03
N CYS A 12 2.62 4.72 -3.34
CA CYS A 12 3.79 3.86 -3.48
C CYS A 12 4.50 3.61 -2.14
N PHE A 13 5.42 2.65 -2.14
CA PHE A 13 6.21 2.22 -0.99
C PHE A 13 7.69 2.22 -1.31
N VAL A 14 8.53 2.35 -0.28
CA VAL A 14 9.99 2.21 -0.44
C VAL A 14 10.38 0.81 -0.92
N PRO A 15 11.51 0.64 -1.65
CA PRO A 15 11.83 -0.61 -2.35
C PRO A 15 12.01 -1.83 -1.43
N TRP A 16 12.49 -1.60 -0.19
CA TRP A 16 12.71 -2.65 0.80
C TRP A 16 11.43 -3.12 1.53
N THR A 17 10.28 -2.55 1.22
CA THR A 17 8.98 -2.95 1.82
C THR A 17 8.75 -4.44 1.59
N ALA A 18 8.57 -5.20 2.66
CA ALA A 18 8.36 -6.63 2.57
C ALA A 18 6.92 -6.93 2.14
N VAL A 19 6.74 -7.58 0.99
CA VAL A 19 5.44 -8.03 0.47
C VAL A 19 5.22 -9.49 0.82
N THR A 20 4.04 -9.84 1.34
CA THR A 20 3.67 -11.24 1.58
C THR A 20 3.35 -11.94 0.25
N LEU A 21 4.09 -13.00 -0.05
CA LEU A 21 3.91 -13.85 -1.23
C LEU A 21 2.72 -14.80 -1.06
N GLY A 22 2.26 -15.41 -2.16
CA GLY A 22 1.13 -16.33 -2.13
C GLY A 22 1.32 -17.52 -1.18
N ASP A 23 2.56 -17.96 -0.96
CA ASP A 23 2.93 -19.03 -0.03
C ASP A 23 3.10 -18.58 1.44
N GLY A 24 2.89 -17.28 1.74
CA GLY A 24 3.04 -16.69 3.06
C GLY A 24 4.47 -16.25 3.41
N SER A 25 5.47 -16.56 2.59
CA SER A 25 6.81 -16.00 2.74
C SER A 25 6.81 -14.49 2.40
N ARG A 26 7.88 -13.77 2.75
CA ARG A 26 7.98 -12.34 2.50
C ARG A 26 9.21 -12.02 1.64
N ARG A 27 9.05 -11.06 0.73
CA ARG A 27 10.13 -10.59 -0.14
C ARG A 27 10.10 -9.08 -0.30
N ALA A 28 11.25 -8.43 -0.47
CA ALA A 28 11.28 -7.01 -0.77
C ALA A 28 10.53 -6.70 -2.07
N LEU A 29 9.79 -5.59 -2.09
CA LEU A 29 9.02 -5.12 -3.24
C LEU A 29 9.92 -4.94 -4.48
N SER A 30 11.18 -4.53 -4.30
CA SER A 30 12.17 -4.39 -5.36
C SER A 30 12.59 -5.69 -6.04
N GLU A 31 12.37 -6.84 -5.40
CA GLU A 31 12.75 -8.16 -5.90
C GLU A 31 11.56 -8.90 -6.55
N LEU A 32 10.38 -8.28 -6.57
CA LEU A 32 9.22 -8.81 -7.29
C LEU A 32 9.34 -8.49 -8.78
N ALA A 33 8.81 -9.39 -9.60
CA ALA A 33 8.75 -9.24 -11.04
C ALA A 33 7.40 -9.75 -11.58
N ALA A 34 7.10 -9.43 -12.84
CA ALA A 34 5.96 -10.00 -13.54
C ALA A 34 5.95 -11.53 -13.42
N GLY A 35 4.78 -12.09 -13.14
CA GLY A 35 4.60 -13.52 -12.87
C GLY A 35 4.72 -13.92 -11.40
N SER A 36 5.29 -13.08 -10.52
CA SER A 36 5.32 -13.35 -9.07
C SER A 36 3.91 -13.48 -8.51
N GLU A 37 3.72 -14.34 -7.52
CA GLU A 37 2.42 -14.51 -6.86
C GLU A 37 2.46 -13.93 -5.45
N VAL A 38 1.53 -13.03 -5.15
CA VAL A 38 1.41 -12.34 -3.87
C VAL A 38 0.12 -12.71 -3.16
N LEU A 39 0.13 -12.61 -1.84
CA LEU A 39 -1.09 -12.67 -1.06
C LEU A 39 -1.88 -11.38 -1.27
N SER A 40 -3.18 -11.53 -1.43
CA SER A 40 -4.15 -10.49 -1.64
C SER A 40 -5.41 -10.79 -0.82
N TRP A 41 -6.44 -9.97 -0.97
CA TRP A 41 -7.71 -10.12 -0.28
C TRP A 41 -8.86 -10.12 -1.27
N ASP A 42 -9.77 -11.08 -1.12
CA ASP A 42 -10.99 -11.15 -1.92
C ASP A 42 -12.14 -10.54 -1.12
N ASP A 43 -12.60 -9.35 -1.55
CA ASP A 43 -13.72 -8.65 -0.90
C ASP A 43 -15.07 -9.37 -1.09
N SER A 44 -15.18 -10.26 -2.08
CA SER A 44 -16.43 -11.00 -2.33
C SER A 44 -16.59 -12.18 -1.37
N THR A 45 -15.48 -12.81 -0.99
CA THR A 45 -15.48 -13.96 -0.06
C THR A 45 -15.00 -13.60 1.35
N TRP A 46 -14.49 -12.37 1.53
CA TRP A 46 -13.87 -11.89 2.77
C TRP A 46 -12.76 -12.83 3.27
N ARG A 47 -11.90 -13.27 2.34
CA ARG A 47 -10.82 -14.23 2.63
C ARG A 47 -9.51 -13.87 1.91
N PRO A 48 -8.36 -14.35 2.42
CA PRO A 48 -7.09 -14.25 1.71
C PRO A 48 -7.14 -15.02 0.39
N ALA A 49 -6.59 -14.44 -0.67
CA ALA A 49 -6.52 -15.02 -1.99
C ALA A 49 -5.18 -14.69 -2.65
N ARG A 50 -4.84 -15.38 -3.75
CA ARG A 50 -3.59 -15.15 -4.49
C ARG A 50 -3.85 -14.24 -5.68
N ALA A 51 -2.93 -13.30 -5.92
CA ALA A 51 -2.91 -12.46 -7.11
C ALA A 51 -1.54 -12.55 -7.80
N ARG A 52 -1.53 -12.42 -9.11
CA ARG A 52 -0.30 -12.41 -9.92
C ARG A 52 0.13 -10.98 -10.20
N VAL A 53 1.40 -10.71 -9.97
CA VAL A 53 2.05 -9.46 -10.37
C VAL A 53 2.15 -9.44 -11.89
N LEU A 54 1.59 -8.42 -12.52
CA LEU A 54 1.72 -8.15 -13.95
C LEU A 54 2.93 -7.26 -14.24
N SER A 55 3.20 -6.29 -13.36
CA SER A 55 4.36 -5.40 -13.46
C SER A 55 4.65 -4.72 -12.12
N VAL A 56 5.84 -4.15 -12.01
CA VAL A 56 6.26 -3.31 -10.88
C VAL A 56 6.56 -1.92 -11.42
N LEU A 57 5.86 -0.92 -10.89
CA LEU A 57 5.98 0.47 -11.34
C LEU A 57 6.85 1.27 -10.37
N ARG A 58 7.58 2.26 -10.88
CA ARG A 58 8.57 3.06 -10.13
C ARG A 58 8.28 4.55 -10.28
N VAL A 59 8.40 5.31 -9.20
CA VAL A 59 8.24 6.77 -9.16
C VAL A 59 9.22 7.42 -8.17
N GLN A 60 9.40 8.73 -8.27
CA GLN A 60 10.18 9.52 -7.31
C GLN A 60 9.26 10.40 -6.46
N ARG A 61 9.36 10.34 -5.13
CA ARG A 61 8.53 11.13 -4.19
C ARG A 61 9.32 11.50 -2.93
N ASN A 62 8.96 12.60 -2.29
CA ASN A 62 9.61 13.10 -1.07
C ASN A 62 8.68 13.22 0.14
N GLU A 63 7.37 13.26 -0.06
CA GLU A 63 6.38 13.32 1.02
C GLU A 63 5.98 11.91 1.48
N LEU A 64 6.45 11.53 2.67
CA LEU A 64 6.32 10.16 3.17
C LEU A 64 5.69 10.12 4.57
N VAL A 65 5.01 9.01 4.84
CA VAL A 65 4.57 8.58 6.16
C VAL A 65 5.30 7.30 6.54
N GLU A 66 5.61 7.16 7.82
CA GLU A 66 6.03 5.90 8.41
C GLU A 66 4.93 5.34 9.32
N VAL A 67 4.64 4.07 9.15
CA VAL A 67 3.85 3.25 10.06
C VAL A 67 4.80 2.30 10.79
N SER A 68 4.95 2.44 12.10
CA SER A 68 5.71 1.53 12.95
C SER A 68 4.75 0.51 13.57
N LEU A 69 4.89 -0.77 13.21
CA LEU A 69 4.00 -1.82 13.67
C LEU A 69 4.42 -2.31 15.06
N GLU A 70 3.44 -2.62 15.91
CA GLU A 70 3.70 -3.16 17.25
C GLU A 70 4.42 -4.52 17.19
N HIS A 71 5.05 -4.88 18.30
CA HIS A 71 5.77 -6.16 18.49
C HIS A 71 6.93 -6.42 17.51
N GLY A 72 7.53 -5.37 16.94
CA GLY A 72 8.73 -5.49 16.10
C GLY A 72 8.48 -6.12 14.73
N THR A 73 7.23 -6.12 14.26
CA THR A 73 6.80 -6.73 12.99
C THR A 73 7.25 -5.94 11.75
N GLY A 74 7.70 -4.70 11.93
CA GLY A 74 8.38 -3.91 10.91
C GLY A 74 7.99 -2.43 10.93
N ARG A 75 8.57 -1.69 9.99
CA ARG A 75 8.13 -0.33 9.64
C ARG A 75 7.72 -0.32 8.17
N ILE A 76 6.65 0.40 7.84
CA ILE A 76 6.20 0.62 6.47
C ILE A 76 6.41 2.09 6.16
N VAL A 77 7.06 2.40 5.03
CA VAL A 77 7.20 3.78 4.56
C VAL A 77 6.52 3.91 3.20
N SER A 78 5.53 4.80 3.13
CA SER A 78 4.69 5.02 1.95
C SER A 78 4.46 6.50 1.70
N THR A 79 3.86 6.84 0.56
CA THR A 79 3.30 8.18 0.33
C THR A 79 2.15 8.48 1.29
N LEU A 80 1.86 9.77 1.52
CA LEU A 80 0.82 10.23 2.45
C LEU A 80 -0.59 9.80 2.05
N ASP A 81 -0.86 9.75 0.75
CA ASP A 81 -2.13 9.41 0.14
C ASP A 81 -2.32 7.89 -0.05
N HIS A 82 -1.39 7.06 0.43
CA HIS A 82 -1.52 5.62 0.27
C HIS A 82 -2.66 5.08 1.16
N PRO A 83 -3.70 4.40 0.59
CA PRO A 83 -4.80 3.88 1.38
C PRO A 83 -4.46 2.53 2.03
N TYR A 84 -4.75 2.42 3.32
CA TYR A 84 -4.67 1.21 4.13
C TYR A 84 -6.08 0.80 4.51
N TRP A 85 -6.31 -0.49 4.78
CA TRP A 85 -7.54 -0.88 5.46
C TRP A 85 -7.39 -0.76 6.98
N SER A 86 -8.23 0.08 7.60
CA SER A 86 -8.33 0.14 9.06
C SER A 86 -9.37 -0.88 9.57
N HIS A 87 -8.90 -1.79 10.41
CA HIS A 87 -9.78 -2.67 11.18
C HIS A 87 -10.56 -1.89 12.25
N ARG A 88 -10.03 -0.76 12.75
CA ARG A 88 -10.75 0.09 13.73
C ARG A 88 -11.88 0.88 13.09
N GLN A 89 -11.60 1.51 11.94
CA GLN A 89 -12.53 2.39 11.26
C GLN A 89 -13.42 1.65 10.24
N GLN A 90 -13.14 0.36 9.98
CA GLN A 90 -13.87 -0.49 9.03
C GLN A 90 -13.94 0.14 7.63
N GLY A 91 -12.81 0.68 7.16
CA GLY A 91 -12.73 1.41 5.89
C GLY A 91 -11.30 1.79 5.51
N LEU A 92 -11.19 2.44 4.35
CA LEU A 92 -9.92 2.99 3.88
C LEU A 92 -9.47 4.17 4.73
N VAL A 93 -8.18 4.20 5.05
CA VAL A 93 -7.53 5.33 5.75
C VAL A 93 -6.24 5.71 5.06
N SER A 94 -5.92 7.00 5.08
CA SER A 94 -4.65 7.55 4.57
C SER A 94 -4.27 8.80 5.36
N MET A 95 -3.02 9.25 5.27
CA MET A 95 -2.59 10.50 5.91
C MET A 95 -3.09 11.73 5.15
N ASP A 96 -3.35 11.60 3.85
CA ASP A 96 -4.00 12.62 3.02
C ASP A 96 -5.21 12.04 2.27
N PRO A 97 -6.39 12.01 2.90
CA PRO A 97 -7.62 11.54 2.28
C PRO A 97 -8.06 12.37 1.08
N SER A 98 -7.77 13.68 1.08
CA SER A 98 -8.10 14.57 -0.04
C SER A 98 -7.29 14.21 -1.27
N ALA A 99 -5.97 13.99 -1.11
CA ALA A 99 -5.11 13.49 -2.18
C ALA A 99 -5.52 12.09 -2.64
N THR A 100 -5.91 11.22 -1.70
CA THR A 100 -6.45 9.88 -2.01
C THR A 100 -7.68 9.95 -2.92
N GLN A 101 -8.65 10.78 -2.57
CA GLN A 101 -9.86 10.98 -3.35
C GLN A 101 -9.55 11.60 -4.72
N SER A 102 -8.71 12.63 -4.75
CA SER A 102 -8.36 13.33 -5.99
C SER A 102 -7.58 12.44 -6.97
N ALA A 103 -6.71 11.57 -6.46
CA ALA A 103 -5.84 10.74 -7.29
C ALA A 103 -6.52 9.44 -7.76
N TYR A 104 -7.41 8.86 -6.93
CA TYR A 104 -7.95 7.51 -7.17
C TYR A 104 -9.47 7.41 -7.16
N GLY A 105 -10.18 8.49 -6.83
CA GLY A 105 -11.62 8.44 -6.62
C GLY A 105 -12.04 7.63 -5.37
N LEU A 106 -11.09 7.31 -4.48
CA LEU A 106 -11.33 6.49 -3.29
C LEU A 106 -11.63 7.37 -2.08
N ALA A 107 -12.78 7.12 -1.44
CA ALA A 107 -13.11 7.74 -0.17
C ALA A 107 -12.29 7.08 0.95
N ALA A 108 -11.49 7.89 1.65
CA ALA A 108 -10.72 7.47 2.82
C ALA A 108 -11.02 8.40 3.99
N SER A 109 -10.85 7.90 5.21
CA SER A 109 -10.78 8.71 6.43
C SER A 109 -9.33 9.01 6.79
N THR A 110 -9.13 9.99 7.66
CA THR A 110 -7.79 10.30 8.17
C THR A 110 -7.26 9.15 9.02
N MET A 111 -6.05 8.71 8.72
CA MET A 111 -5.33 7.71 9.51
C MET A 111 -5.00 8.28 10.90
N LEU A 112 -5.25 7.49 11.95
CA LEU A 112 -4.97 7.91 13.32
C LEU A 112 -3.49 7.76 13.65
N SER A 113 -2.98 8.56 14.61
CA SER A 113 -1.61 8.43 15.10
C SER A 113 -1.32 7.06 15.74
N ASN A 114 -2.35 6.42 16.30
CA ASN A 114 -2.36 5.01 16.70
C ASN A 114 -3.52 4.34 15.97
N GLU A 115 -3.19 3.61 14.90
CA GLU A 115 -4.15 2.97 14.01
C GLU A 115 -4.17 1.46 14.25
N THR A 116 -5.33 0.84 14.00
CA THR A 116 -5.43 -0.62 13.98
C THR A 116 -5.75 -1.06 12.55
N PHE A 117 -4.76 -1.64 11.90
CA PHE A 117 -4.85 -2.19 10.56
C PHE A 117 -5.38 -3.63 10.58
N SER A 118 -5.64 -4.18 9.39
CA SER A 118 -5.97 -5.60 9.21
C SER A 118 -4.75 -6.35 8.66
N ASN A 119 -4.46 -7.51 9.24
CA ASN A 119 -3.36 -8.39 8.82
C ASN A 119 -3.78 -9.40 7.73
N GLU A 120 -2.89 -10.34 7.38
CA GLU A 120 -3.13 -11.38 6.38
C GLU A 120 -4.32 -12.32 6.67
N THR A 121 -4.78 -12.42 7.92
CA THR A 121 -5.92 -13.27 8.33
C THR A 121 -7.20 -12.46 8.55
N GLY A 122 -7.15 -11.13 8.43
CA GLY A 122 -8.27 -10.23 8.74
C GLY A 122 -8.24 -9.68 10.17
N ASP A 123 -7.31 -10.16 11.00
CA ASP A 123 -7.19 -9.81 12.41
C ASP A 123 -6.58 -8.42 12.63
N PRO A 124 -6.84 -7.78 13.79
CA PRO A 124 -6.30 -6.46 14.10
C PRO A 124 -4.78 -6.49 14.32
N LEU A 125 -4.08 -5.54 13.69
CA LEU A 125 -2.66 -5.27 13.89
C LEU A 125 -2.45 -3.78 14.18
N ARG A 126 -1.94 -3.45 15.36
CA ARG A 126 -1.73 -2.07 15.79
C ARG A 126 -0.42 -1.50 15.23
N GLY A 127 -0.43 -0.20 14.93
CA GLY A 127 0.77 0.55 14.58
C GLY A 127 0.64 2.02 14.92
N SER A 128 1.78 2.66 15.15
CA SER A 128 1.88 4.11 15.28
C SER A 128 2.25 4.75 13.95
N VAL A 129 1.71 5.93 13.71
CA VAL A 129 1.78 6.62 12.41
C VAL A 129 2.40 7.98 12.61
N ARG A 130 3.40 8.30 11.80
CA ARG A 130 4.06 9.61 11.81
C ARG A 130 4.43 10.06 10.41
N ARG A 131 4.20 11.35 10.10
CA ARG A 131 4.75 11.97 8.89
C ARG A 131 6.26 12.08 9.02
N LEU A 132 6.98 11.76 7.94
CA LEU A 132 8.41 12.01 7.84
C LEU A 132 8.63 13.45 7.39
N VAL A 133 9.71 14.07 7.90
CA VAL A 133 10.12 15.40 7.44
C VAL A 133 10.51 15.31 5.96
N ASP A 134 10.14 16.32 5.18
CA ASP A 134 10.44 16.36 3.76
C ASP A 134 11.94 16.19 3.52
N GLY A 135 12.27 15.13 2.78
CA GLY A 135 13.64 14.77 2.40
C GLY A 135 13.87 14.96 0.90
N PRO A 136 15.05 14.58 0.38
CA PRO A 136 15.23 14.45 -1.05
C PRO A 136 14.23 13.43 -1.62
N PRO A 137 13.81 13.56 -2.90
CA PRO A 137 13.01 12.53 -3.57
C PRO A 137 13.66 11.15 -3.47
N GLN A 138 12.85 10.15 -3.15
CA GLN A 138 13.23 8.75 -3.03
C GLN A 138 12.48 7.91 -4.08
N GLU A 139 13.13 6.85 -4.56
CA GLU A 139 12.48 5.87 -5.40
C GLU A 139 11.42 5.12 -4.59
N LEU A 140 10.19 5.08 -5.09
CA LEU A 140 9.11 4.28 -4.55
C LEU A 140 8.51 3.38 -5.63
N LEU A 141 7.94 2.27 -5.19
CA LEU A 141 7.41 1.20 -6.02
C LEU A 141 5.93 0.93 -5.71
N THR A 142 5.21 0.39 -6.69
CA THR A 142 3.86 -0.16 -6.52
C THR A 142 3.62 -1.34 -7.47
N LEU A 143 2.62 -2.18 -7.19
CA LEU A 143 2.35 -3.41 -7.93
C LEU A 143 1.18 -3.26 -8.90
N CYS A 144 1.33 -3.74 -10.13
CA CYS A 144 0.19 -4.08 -10.96
C CYS A 144 -0.20 -5.53 -10.68
N LEU A 145 -1.45 -5.78 -10.32
CA LEU A 145 -1.98 -7.13 -10.04
C LEU A 145 -3.06 -7.48 -11.05
N ASP A 146 -3.17 -8.76 -11.40
CA ASP A 146 -4.18 -9.26 -12.35
C ASP A 146 -5.61 -9.22 -11.79
N ARG A 147 -5.74 -9.26 -10.47
CA ARG A 147 -7.00 -9.27 -9.74
C ARG A 147 -6.83 -8.70 -8.35
N PHE A 148 -7.98 -8.39 -7.73
CA PHE A 148 -8.11 -7.79 -6.42
C PHE A 148 -7.42 -6.41 -6.32
N HIS A 149 -7.79 -5.67 -5.27
CA HIS A 149 -7.27 -4.34 -5.01
C HIS A 149 -6.43 -4.32 -3.73
N TRP A 150 -5.73 -5.41 -3.44
CA TRP A 150 -5.00 -5.55 -2.18
C TRP A 150 -3.67 -6.27 -2.34
N PHE A 151 -2.72 -5.91 -1.50
CA PHE A 151 -1.58 -6.76 -1.14
C PHE A 151 -1.20 -6.48 0.31
N PHE A 152 -0.21 -7.21 0.82
CA PHE A 152 0.22 -7.08 2.21
C PHE A 152 1.64 -6.53 2.30
N ALA A 153 1.79 -5.35 2.88
CA ALA A 153 3.07 -4.70 3.16
C ALA A 153 3.41 -4.91 4.64
N HIS A 154 4.50 -5.62 4.94
CA HIS A 154 4.83 -6.09 6.30
C HIS A 154 3.67 -6.81 7.00
N GLY A 155 2.81 -7.49 6.20
CA GLY A 155 1.60 -8.15 6.68
C GLY A 155 0.39 -7.25 6.87
N VAL A 156 0.48 -5.96 6.58
CA VAL A 156 -0.66 -5.04 6.64
C VAL A 156 -1.37 -4.96 5.30
N ARG A 157 -2.69 -5.08 5.30
CA ARG A 157 -3.54 -4.94 4.10
C ARG A 157 -3.53 -3.50 3.58
N VAL A 158 -2.97 -3.32 2.38
CA VAL A 158 -2.86 -2.03 1.69
C VAL A 158 -3.55 -2.08 0.34
N HIS A 159 -4.19 -0.97 -0.04
CA HIS A 159 -4.96 -0.92 -1.27
C HIS A 159 -4.03 -0.86 -2.48
N ASN A 160 -4.20 -1.80 -3.41
CA ASN A 160 -3.50 -1.82 -4.66
C ASN A 160 -4.22 -0.98 -5.73
N LYS A 161 -3.51 -0.02 -6.31
CA LYS A 161 -4.02 0.84 -7.39
C LYS A 161 -3.40 0.50 -8.75
N GLY A 162 -2.33 -0.29 -8.76
CA GLY A 162 -1.26 -0.19 -9.77
C GLY A 162 -1.48 -0.83 -11.13
N CYS A 163 -2.72 -0.87 -11.63
CA CYS A 163 -3.11 -0.87 -13.05
C CYS A 163 -4.57 -0.40 -13.25
N PHE A 164 -5.24 0.04 -12.18
CA PHE A 164 -6.69 0.20 -12.11
C PHE A 164 -7.13 1.67 -12.19
N VAL A 165 -6.23 2.57 -12.62
CA VAL A 165 -6.61 3.93 -12.96
C VAL A 165 -6.84 3.96 -14.48
N PRO A 166 -8.07 4.22 -14.98
CA PRO A 166 -8.38 4.24 -16.41
C PRO A 166 -7.54 5.25 -17.21
#